data_AF-A0A4R4PL67-F1
#
_entry.id   AF-A0A4R4PL67-F1
#
_cell.length_a   1.000
_cell.length_b   1.000
_cell.length_c   1.000
_cell.angle_alpha   90.00
_cell.angle_beta   90.00
_cell.angle_gamma   90.00
#
_symmetry.space_group_name_H-M   'P 1'
#
loop_
_entity.id
_entity.type
_entity.pdbx_description
1 polymer ?
#
loop_
_entity_poly.entity_id
_entity_poly.type
_entity_poly.pdbx_seq_one_letter_code
_entity_poly.pdbx_strand_id
1 'polypeptide(L)'
;MSGAPGRGGRLGRRLSAAAVGVGCLLFLGGFVLAAFLYQPYTVPTNSMSPAVVAGDRVLAQRIDGSEVRRGDVVVFRDDLWGDSPMIKRVVGVGGDTVACCDEGGRLTVNGEPIVEPYIDETRSATRGGFEATVPEGEIFLLGDDRVDSIDSRDLLTESEPGTVPLTAVSGRVEATVWPFDRLGMLPSATGFAELPGGVSGAGPLRPLAYATAAGGLLIALGALYGPVVGRLTRAR
;
A
#
# COMPACT_ATOMS: atom_id res chain seq x y z
N MET A 1 -4.20 58.49 -28.20
CA MET A 1 -5.30 57.53 -28.44
C MET A 1 -5.06 56.31 -27.57
N SER A 2 -5.72 56.27 -26.42
CA SER A 2 -5.57 55.28 -25.36
C SER A 2 -6.32 53.99 -25.73
N GLY A 3 -5.58 52.98 -26.20
CA GLY A 3 -6.12 51.64 -26.42
C GLY A 3 -6.56 51.02 -25.10
N ALA A 4 -7.86 50.80 -24.95
CA ALA A 4 -8.41 50.09 -23.80
C ALA A 4 -7.73 48.71 -23.67
N PRO A 5 -7.32 48.26 -22.47
CA PRO A 5 -6.74 46.94 -22.30
C PRO A 5 -7.75 45.91 -22.77
N GLY A 6 -7.41 45.22 -23.86
CA GLY A 6 -8.29 44.30 -24.57
C GLY A 6 -8.91 43.29 -23.62
N ARG A 7 -10.21 43.03 -23.80
CA ARG A 7 -11.03 42.08 -23.03
C ARG A 7 -10.34 40.73 -22.79
N GLY A 8 -9.47 40.29 -23.72
CA GLY A 8 -8.66 39.07 -23.61
C GLY A 8 -7.64 39.03 -22.46
N GLY A 9 -7.03 40.17 -22.09
CA GLY A 9 -6.00 40.20 -21.04
C GLY A 9 -6.55 40.12 -19.60
N ARG A 10 -7.81 40.51 -19.40
CA ARG A 10 -8.50 40.37 -18.10
C ARG A 10 -9.07 38.98 -17.90
N LEU A 11 -9.62 38.38 -18.96
CA LEU A 11 -10.15 37.02 -18.93
C LEU A 11 -9.03 36.00 -18.70
N GLY A 12 -7.91 36.12 -19.41
CA GLY A 12 -6.75 35.24 -19.23
C GLY A 12 -6.17 35.25 -17.82
N ARG A 13 -6.09 36.42 -17.19
CA ARG A 13 -5.63 36.57 -15.80
C ARG A 13 -6.59 35.93 -14.78
N ARG A 14 -7.90 36.02 -15.02
CA ARG A 14 -8.92 35.37 -14.18
C ARG A 14 -8.86 33.85 -14.33
N LEU A 15 -8.67 33.34 -15.54
CA LEU A 15 -8.51 31.91 -15.81
C LEU A 15 -7.23 31.34 -15.18
N SER A 16 -6.11 32.05 -15.30
CA SER A 16 -4.85 31.70 -14.63
C SER A 16 -5.01 31.68 -13.11
N ALA A 17 -5.65 32.70 -12.52
CA ALA A 17 -5.92 32.73 -11.07
C ALA A 17 -6.85 31.59 -10.61
N ALA A 18 -7.89 31.28 -11.39
CA ALA A 18 -8.78 30.15 -11.10
C ALA A 18 -8.04 28.81 -11.18
N ALA A 19 -7.18 28.62 -12.20
CA ALA A 19 -6.36 27.43 -12.35
C ALA A 19 -5.41 27.23 -11.15
N VAL A 20 -4.75 28.31 -10.69
CA VAL A 20 -3.91 28.25 -9.48
C VAL A 20 -4.77 27.92 -8.25
N GLY A 21 -5.94 28.53 -8.09
CA GLY A 21 -6.83 28.26 -6.96
C GLY A 21 -7.29 26.81 -6.88
N VAL A 22 -7.77 26.25 -7.99
CA VAL A 22 -8.14 24.82 -8.09
C VAL A 22 -6.91 23.93 -7.90
N GLY A 23 -5.77 24.31 -8.48
CA GLY A 23 -4.51 23.60 -8.32
C GLY A 23 -4.07 23.49 -6.87
N CYS A 24 -4.14 24.59 -6.11
CA CYS A 24 -3.85 24.62 -4.68
C CYS A 24 -4.80 23.73 -3.88
N LEU A 25 -6.11 23.78 -4.17
CA LEU A 25 -7.10 22.93 -3.52
C LEU A 25 -6.78 21.44 -3.71
N LEU A 26 -6.50 21.02 -4.94
CA LEU A 26 -6.19 19.63 -5.26
C LEU A 26 -4.84 19.19 -4.67
N PHE A 27 -3.81 20.04 -4.80
CA PHE A 27 -2.47 19.74 -4.30
C PHE A 27 -2.46 19.62 -2.76
N LEU A 28 -2.92 20.66 -2.07
CA LEU A 28 -2.93 20.68 -0.61
C LEU A 28 -3.94 19.67 -0.06
N GLY A 29 -5.14 19.58 -0.64
CA GLY A 29 -6.15 18.61 -0.21
C GLY A 29 -5.66 17.17 -0.35
N GLY A 30 -5.12 16.81 -1.52
CA GLY A 30 -4.57 15.49 -1.77
C GLY A 30 -3.38 15.17 -0.86
N PHE A 31 -2.42 16.09 -0.74
CA PHE A 31 -1.24 15.90 0.08
C PHE A 31 -1.55 15.79 1.57
N VAL A 32 -2.36 16.72 2.10
CA VAL A 32 -2.72 16.74 3.53
C VAL A 32 -3.52 15.49 3.88
N LEU A 33 -4.51 15.11 3.06
CA LEU A 33 -5.28 13.91 3.31
C LEU A 33 -4.41 12.65 3.24
N ALA A 34 -3.48 12.54 2.28
CA ALA A 34 -2.51 11.46 2.24
C ALA A 34 -1.62 11.44 3.49
N ALA A 35 -1.14 12.59 3.96
CA ALA A 35 -0.30 12.69 5.15
C ALA A 35 -1.03 12.29 6.45
N PHE A 36 -2.36 12.46 6.52
CA PHE A 36 -3.17 11.98 7.63
C PHE A 36 -3.47 10.49 7.55
N LEU A 37 -3.77 9.98 6.35
CA LEU A 37 -4.19 8.60 6.14
C LEU A 37 -3.03 7.61 6.05
N TYR A 38 -1.83 8.04 5.67
CA TYR A 38 -0.70 7.15 5.43
C TYR A 38 0.49 7.44 6.34
N GLN A 39 1.21 6.38 6.70
CA GLN A 39 2.47 6.46 7.41
C GLN A 39 3.58 5.77 6.59
N PRO A 40 4.74 6.42 6.40
CA PRO A 40 5.89 5.79 5.77
C PRO A 40 6.65 4.87 6.74
N TYR A 41 7.10 3.73 6.25
CA TYR A 41 7.96 2.80 6.98
C TYR A 41 9.17 2.41 6.12
N THR A 42 10.34 2.29 6.74
CA THR A 42 11.54 1.72 6.10
C THR A 42 11.60 0.23 6.42
N VAL A 43 11.73 -0.62 5.40
CA VAL A 43 11.80 -2.07 5.56
C VAL A 43 13.25 -2.51 5.69
N PRO A 44 13.66 -3.14 6.81
CA PRO A 44 15.07 -3.46 7.06
C PRO A 44 15.48 -4.85 6.56
N THR A 45 14.54 -5.72 6.19
CA THR A 45 14.79 -7.15 5.90
C THR A 45 14.19 -7.56 4.55
N ASN A 46 14.60 -8.72 4.04
CA ASN A 46 14.07 -9.31 2.81
C ASN A 46 12.92 -10.31 3.06
N SER A 47 12.33 -10.35 4.26
CA SER A 47 11.25 -11.31 4.58
C SER A 47 10.00 -11.17 3.71
N MET A 48 9.85 -10.06 2.99
CA MET A 48 8.76 -9.78 2.06
C MET A 48 9.20 -9.80 0.59
N SER A 49 10.39 -10.33 0.29
CA SER A 49 10.89 -10.44 -1.09
C SER A 49 10.07 -11.46 -1.88
N PRO A 50 9.77 -11.22 -3.17
CA PRO A 50 10.18 -10.09 -4.00
C PRO A 50 9.32 -8.83 -3.88
N ALA A 51 8.12 -8.93 -3.29
CA ALA A 51 7.15 -7.84 -3.25
C ALA A 51 7.69 -6.58 -2.58
N VAL A 52 8.39 -6.72 -1.46
CA VAL A 52 9.05 -5.65 -0.71
C VAL A 52 10.44 -6.11 -0.26
N VAL A 53 11.47 -5.34 -0.55
CA VAL A 53 12.87 -5.72 -0.25
C VAL A 53 13.49 -4.80 0.80
N ALA A 54 14.59 -5.25 1.39
CA ALA A 54 15.35 -4.45 2.34
C ALA A 54 15.78 -3.12 1.72
N GLY A 55 15.53 -2.02 2.42
CA GLY A 55 15.79 -0.64 1.97
C GLY A 55 14.58 0.07 1.36
N ASP A 56 13.50 -0.65 1.04
CA ASP A 56 12.26 -0.02 0.57
C ASP A 56 11.67 0.90 1.62
N ARG A 57 11.13 2.04 1.18
CA ARG A 57 10.17 2.83 1.97
C ARG A 57 8.78 2.56 1.43
N VAL A 58 7.94 2.03 2.29
CA VAL A 58 6.55 1.69 1.95
C VAL A 58 5.58 2.67 2.61
N LEU A 59 4.44 2.90 1.97
CA LEU A 59 3.31 3.64 2.55
C LEU A 59 2.25 2.66 3.05
N ALA A 60 1.98 2.74 4.35
CA ALA A 60 0.89 2.01 4.98
C ALA A 60 -0.29 2.95 5.26
N GLN A 61 -1.46 2.59 4.76
CA GLN A 61 -2.73 3.21 5.14
C GLN A 61 -3.02 2.88 6.60
N ARG A 62 -3.36 3.88 7.40
CA ARG A 62 -3.91 3.68 8.74
C ARG A 62 -5.28 3.03 8.62
N ILE A 63 -5.43 1.86 9.20
CA ILE A 63 -6.67 1.08 9.24
C ILE A 63 -6.81 0.43 10.61
N ASP A 64 -8.03 0.03 10.95
CA ASP A 64 -8.31 -0.80 12.12
C ASP A 64 -8.35 -2.28 11.74
N GLY A 65 -8.21 -3.17 12.73
CA GLY A 65 -8.25 -4.62 12.52
C GLY A 65 -9.50 -5.13 11.79
N SER A 66 -10.65 -4.45 11.94
CA SER A 66 -11.89 -4.82 11.24
C SER A 66 -11.84 -4.67 9.71
N GLU A 67 -10.88 -3.92 9.19
CA GLU A 67 -10.66 -3.68 7.76
C GLU A 67 -9.67 -4.67 7.13
N VAL A 68 -8.96 -5.45 7.96
CA VAL A 68 -7.95 -6.41 7.52
C VAL A 68 -8.63 -7.57 6.81
N ARG A 69 -8.10 -7.94 5.64
CA ARG A 69 -8.52 -9.11 4.86
C ARG A 69 -7.34 -9.98 4.49
N ARG A 70 -7.61 -11.21 4.06
CA ARG A 70 -6.59 -12.09 3.48
C ARG A 70 -5.93 -11.39 2.29
N GLY A 71 -4.64 -11.63 2.13
CA GLY A 71 -3.82 -11.02 1.11
C GLY A 71 -3.27 -9.63 1.46
N ASP A 72 -3.77 -8.96 2.50
CA ASP A 72 -3.22 -7.68 2.94
C ASP A 72 -1.78 -7.84 3.43
N VAL A 73 -0.92 -6.89 3.08
CA VAL A 73 0.37 -6.73 3.76
C VAL A 73 0.17 -5.72 4.88
N VAL A 74 0.35 -6.13 6.13
CA VAL A 74 0.05 -5.31 7.31
C VAL A 74 1.31 -4.93 8.06
N VAL A 75 1.26 -3.78 8.72
CA VAL A 75 2.24 -3.37 9.72
C VAL A 75 1.64 -3.56 11.11
N PHE A 76 2.28 -4.36 11.95
CA PHE A 76 1.79 -4.69 13.29
C PHE A 76 2.92 -4.62 14.34
N ARG A 77 2.55 -4.60 15.61
CA ARG A 77 3.47 -4.75 16.76
C ARG A 77 2.89 -5.74 17.74
N ASP A 78 3.64 -6.77 18.08
CA ASP A 78 3.23 -7.81 19.01
C ASP A 78 4.41 -8.27 19.84
N ASP A 79 4.26 -8.35 21.16
CA ASP A 79 5.35 -8.63 22.09
C ASP A 79 5.96 -10.02 21.91
N LEU A 80 5.18 -11.00 21.41
CA LEU A 80 5.69 -12.35 21.10
C LEU A 80 6.64 -12.33 19.89
N TRP A 81 6.46 -11.36 19.00
CA TRP A 81 7.26 -11.18 17.80
C TRP A 81 8.40 -10.18 17.98
N GLY A 82 8.26 -9.28 18.95
CA GLY A 82 9.27 -8.32 19.39
C GLY A 82 8.80 -6.87 19.38
N ASP A 83 9.62 -5.97 19.95
CA ASP A 83 9.23 -4.58 20.25
C ASP A 83 9.16 -3.64 19.02
N SER A 84 9.49 -4.13 17.83
CA SER A 84 9.59 -3.32 16.61
C SER A 84 8.41 -3.57 15.66
N PRO A 85 7.95 -2.55 14.90
CA PRO A 85 6.98 -2.77 13.83
C PRO A 85 7.46 -3.83 12.85
N MET A 86 6.58 -4.78 12.53
CA MET A 86 6.85 -5.83 11.57
C MET A 86 5.90 -5.71 10.39
N ILE A 87 6.35 -6.19 9.23
CA ILE A 87 5.58 -6.27 8.00
C ILE A 87 5.48 -7.72 7.57
N LYS A 88 4.24 -8.21 7.38
CA LYS A 88 3.92 -9.57 6.92
C LYS A 88 2.61 -9.55 6.13
N ARG A 89 2.36 -10.61 5.37
CA ARG A 89 1.12 -10.82 4.63
C ARG A 89 0.14 -11.66 5.45
N VAL A 90 -1.10 -11.21 5.51
CA VAL A 90 -2.23 -11.96 6.07
C VAL A 90 -2.58 -13.09 5.12
N VAL A 91 -2.42 -14.33 5.57
CA VAL A 91 -2.83 -15.50 4.79
C VAL A 91 -4.05 -16.21 5.38
N GLY A 92 -4.29 -16.02 6.68
CA GLY A 92 -5.50 -16.49 7.36
C GLY A 92 -6.05 -15.44 8.32
N VAL A 93 -7.36 -15.47 8.50
CA VAL A 93 -8.11 -14.67 9.49
C VAL A 93 -8.91 -15.63 10.39
N GLY A 94 -9.45 -15.13 11.50
CA GLY A 94 -10.22 -15.93 12.45
C GLY A 94 -11.17 -16.94 11.81
N GLY A 95 -11.08 -18.19 12.29
CA GLY A 95 -11.83 -19.35 11.79
C GLY A 95 -11.14 -20.12 10.66
N ASP A 96 -10.07 -19.59 10.06
CA ASP A 96 -9.35 -20.32 9.00
C ASP A 96 -8.50 -21.46 9.53
N THR A 97 -8.41 -22.53 8.73
CA THR A 97 -7.32 -23.50 8.81
C THR A 97 -6.32 -23.21 7.70
N VAL A 98 -5.11 -22.78 8.06
CA VAL A 98 -4.00 -22.53 7.14
C VAL A 98 -3.06 -23.71 7.20
N ALA A 99 -2.78 -24.34 6.07
CA ALA A 99 -1.89 -25.48 6.01
C ALA A 99 -0.94 -25.42 4.82
N CYS A 100 0.28 -25.89 5.04
CA CYS A 100 1.21 -26.19 3.98
C CYS A 100 1.52 -27.69 3.95
N CYS A 101 1.41 -28.35 2.80
CA CYS A 101 0.99 -27.84 1.49
C CYS A 101 0.21 -28.91 0.74
N ASP A 102 -0.52 -28.51 -0.31
CA ASP A 102 -1.14 -29.45 -1.24
C ASP A 102 -0.07 -30.28 -2.00
N GLU A 103 -0.51 -31.24 -2.81
CA GLU A 103 0.40 -32.08 -3.62
C GLU A 103 1.30 -31.27 -4.57
N GLY A 104 0.89 -30.05 -4.93
CA GLY A 104 1.63 -29.11 -5.76
C GLY A 104 2.54 -28.16 -4.97
N GLY A 105 2.64 -28.31 -3.65
CA GLY A 105 3.46 -27.45 -2.80
C GLY A 105 2.85 -26.07 -2.53
N ARG A 106 1.55 -25.88 -2.76
CA ARG A 106 0.85 -24.61 -2.52
C ARG A 106 0.30 -24.54 -1.10
N LEU A 107 0.29 -23.33 -0.55
CA LEU A 107 -0.45 -23.02 0.67
C LEU A 107 -1.93 -23.34 0.45
N THR A 108 -2.58 -23.89 1.47
CA THR A 108 -4.03 -24.10 1.48
C THR A 108 -4.66 -23.28 2.60
N VAL A 109 -5.86 -22.76 2.34
CA VAL A 109 -6.70 -22.11 3.34
C VAL A 109 -8.06 -22.79 3.29
N ASN A 110 -8.46 -23.41 4.39
CA ASN A 110 -9.66 -24.25 4.49
C ASN A 110 -9.69 -25.38 3.43
N GLY A 111 -8.52 -25.93 3.11
CA GLY A 111 -8.33 -26.96 2.09
C GLY A 111 -8.30 -26.45 0.64
N GLU A 112 -8.58 -25.17 0.39
CA GLU A 112 -8.50 -24.57 -0.95
C GLU A 112 -7.07 -24.12 -1.25
N PRO A 113 -6.44 -24.57 -2.35
CA PRO A 113 -5.09 -24.16 -2.71
C PRO A 113 -5.04 -22.70 -3.18
N ILE A 114 -4.08 -21.93 -2.67
CA ILE A 114 -3.95 -20.51 -2.96
C ILE A 114 -2.89 -20.28 -4.04
N VAL A 115 -3.25 -19.46 -5.03
CA VAL A 115 -2.32 -18.94 -6.02
C VAL A 115 -1.69 -17.65 -5.50
N GLU A 116 -0.37 -17.63 -5.38
CA GLU A 116 0.37 -16.57 -4.69
C GLU A 116 1.28 -15.81 -5.66
N PRO A 117 0.75 -14.90 -6.52
CA PRO A 117 1.54 -14.25 -7.58
C PRO A 117 2.61 -13.27 -7.05
N TYR A 118 2.68 -13.08 -5.73
CA TYR A 118 3.58 -12.16 -5.04
C TYR A 118 4.82 -12.84 -4.43
N ILE A 119 4.92 -14.17 -4.47
CA ILE A 119 6.08 -14.93 -3.97
C ILE A 119 6.97 -15.42 -5.12
N ASP A 120 8.20 -15.81 -4.78
CA ASP A 120 9.05 -16.60 -5.67
C ASP A 120 8.73 -18.09 -5.47
N GLU A 121 7.97 -18.69 -6.39
CA GLU A 121 7.58 -20.11 -6.34
C GLU A 121 8.79 -21.06 -6.26
N THR A 122 9.94 -20.68 -6.82
CA THR A 122 11.16 -21.50 -6.76
C THR A 122 11.79 -21.54 -5.36
N ARG A 123 11.42 -20.57 -4.51
CA ARG A 123 11.82 -20.44 -3.10
C ARG A 123 10.63 -20.59 -2.15
N SER A 124 9.58 -21.30 -2.56
CA SER A 124 8.33 -21.44 -1.78
C SER A 124 8.18 -22.75 -1.02
N ALA A 125 9.17 -23.65 -1.10
CA ALA A 125 9.15 -24.90 -0.33
C ALA A 125 9.22 -24.62 1.17
N THR A 126 8.07 -24.66 1.86
CA THR A 126 8.03 -24.55 3.31
C THR A 126 8.74 -25.76 3.93
N ARG A 127 9.72 -25.50 4.80
CA ARG A 127 10.43 -26.56 5.52
C ARG A 127 9.55 -27.10 6.64
N GLY A 128 9.17 -28.36 6.56
CA GLY A 128 8.35 -29.03 7.58
C GLY A 128 6.90 -28.55 7.51
N GLY A 129 6.04 -29.35 6.85
CA GLY A 129 4.62 -29.02 6.71
C GLY A 129 3.98 -28.61 8.05
N PHE A 130 3.06 -27.68 7.98
CA PHE A 130 2.38 -27.12 9.15
C PHE A 130 0.88 -27.06 8.89
N GLU A 131 0.12 -27.05 9.98
CA GLU A 131 -1.31 -26.81 9.98
C GLU A 131 -1.64 -25.97 11.22
N ALA A 132 -2.39 -24.88 11.03
CA ALA A 132 -2.76 -23.97 12.10
C ALA A 132 -4.21 -23.52 11.92
N THR A 133 -4.98 -23.53 13.01
CA THR A 133 -6.32 -22.91 13.03
C THR A 133 -6.21 -21.53 13.65
N VAL A 134 -6.69 -20.52 12.94
CA VAL A 134 -6.61 -19.11 13.35
C VAL A 134 -7.72 -18.80 14.35
N PRO A 135 -7.40 -18.38 15.59
CA PRO A 135 -8.41 -17.98 16.55
C PRO A 135 -9.24 -16.78 16.08
N GLU A 136 -10.48 -16.71 16.56
CA GLU A 136 -11.33 -15.54 16.30
C GLU A 136 -10.69 -14.25 16.80
N GLY A 137 -10.75 -13.20 15.98
CA GLY A 137 -10.11 -11.91 16.28
C GLY A 137 -8.59 -11.87 16.03
N GLU A 138 -8.01 -12.93 15.49
CA GLU A 138 -6.59 -13.02 15.16
C GLU A 138 -6.33 -13.27 13.67
N ILE A 139 -5.06 -13.15 13.28
CA ILE A 139 -4.57 -13.32 11.92
C ILE A 139 -3.33 -14.19 11.89
N PHE A 140 -3.19 -14.97 10.82
CA PHE A 140 -2.00 -15.75 10.53
C PHE A 140 -1.18 -15.05 9.45
N LEU A 141 0.10 -14.84 9.73
CA LEU A 141 0.97 -13.95 9.00
C LEU A 141 2.16 -14.71 8.43
N LEU A 142 2.41 -14.56 7.13
CA LEU A 142 3.58 -15.13 6.45
C LEU A 142 4.41 -14.02 5.80
N GLY A 143 5.72 -14.25 5.70
CA GLY A 143 6.54 -13.50 4.76
C GLY A 143 6.30 -13.96 3.32
N ASP A 144 6.52 -13.04 2.38
CA ASP A 144 6.51 -13.39 0.95
C ASP A 144 7.79 -14.19 0.59
N ASP A 145 8.90 -13.99 1.31
CA ASP A 145 10.07 -14.87 1.24
C ASP A 145 9.85 -16.06 2.18
N ARG A 146 9.27 -17.13 1.65
CA ARG A 146 8.84 -18.30 2.45
C ARG A 146 9.97 -19.06 3.13
N VAL A 147 11.21 -18.89 2.68
CA VAL A 147 12.37 -19.61 3.22
C VAL A 147 13.09 -18.80 4.28
N ASP A 148 13.21 -17.49 4.08
CA ASP A 148 14.05 -16.62 4.92
C ASP A 148 13.23 -15.71 5.86
N SER A 149 11.91 -15.80 5.85
CA SER A 149 11.02 -15.07 6.77
C SER A 149 10.85 -15.81 8.09
N ILE A 150 11.09 -15.09 9.20
CA ILE A 150 10.57 -15.45 10.52
C ILE A 150 9.13 -14.94 10.60
N ASP A 151 8.18 -15.85 10.72
CA ASP A 151 6.75 -15.53 10.71
C ASP A 151 5.90 -16.48 11.58
N SER A 152 4.58 -16.54 11.36
CA SER A 152 3.67 -17.29 12.23
C SER A 152 4.09 -18.76 12.36
N ARG A 153 4.73 -19.31 11.33
CA ARG A 153 5.20 -20.71 11.32
C ARG A 153 6.27 -20.98 12.38
N ASP A 154 7.12 -20.01 12.68
CA ASP A 154 8.22 -20.14 13.65
C ASP A 154 7.74 -20.03 15.10
N LEU A 155 6.53 -19.50 15.29
CA LEU A 155 5.89 -19.35 16.60
C LEU A 155 4.82 -20.43 16.87
N LEU A 156 4.61 -21.35 15.92
CA LEU A 156 3.73 -22.49 16.12
C LEU A 156 4.30 -23.42 17.20
N THR A 157 3.52 -23.61 18.26
CA THR A 157 3.78 -24.61 19.29
C THR A 157 2.49 -25.35 19.62
N GLU A 158 2.58 -26.44 20.39
CA GLU A 158 1.39 -27.17 20.87
C GLU A 158 0.40 -26.28 21.65
N SER A 159 0.87 -25.16 22.21
CA SER A 159 0.06 -24.23 23.02
C SER A 159 -0.17 -22.87 22.38
N GLU A 160 0.56 -22.51 21.32
CA GLU A 160 0.53 -21.19 20.71
C GLU A 160 0.27 -21.31 19.19
N PRO A 161 -0.82 -20.73 18.67
CA PRO A 161 -1.18 -20.79 17.25
C PRO A 161 -0.28 -19.93 16.34
N GLY A 162 0.72 -19.23 16.89
CA GLY A 162 1.63 -18.37 16.13
C GLY A 162 0.93 -17.17 15.47
N THR A 163 -0.29 -16.85 15.89
CA THR A 163 -1.13 -15.79 15.31
C THR A 163 -0.89 -14.45 16.00
N VAL A 164 -1.48 -13.40 15.43
CA VAL A 164 -1.39 -12.03 15.94
C VAL A 164 -2.81 -11.47 16.10
N PRO A 165 -3.13 -10.78 17.21
CA PRO A 165 -4.44 -10.17 17.37
C PRO A 165 -4.66 -9.04 16.36
N LEU A 166 -5.87 -8.93 15.81
CA LEU A 166 -6.23 -7.86 14.87
C LEU A 166 -5.99 -6.45 15.44
N THR A 167 -6.04 -6.31 16.76
CA THR A 167 -5.77 -5.04 17.47
C THR A 167 -4.29 -4.63 17.47
N ALA A 168 -3.37 -5.56 17.15
CA ALA A 168 -1.95 -5.25 17.00
C ALA A 168 -1.63 -4.60 15.64
N VAL A 169 -2.56 -4.65 14.67
CA VAL A 169 -2.39 -4.06 13.35
C VAL A 169 -2.51 -2.53 13.43
N SER A 170 -1.56 -1.85 12.82
CA SER A 170 -1.47 -0.37 12.78
C SER A 170 -1.65 0.22 11.38
N GLY A 171 -1.57 -0.62 10.34
CA GLY A 171 -1.82 -0.18 8.97
C GLY A 171 -1.67 -1.29 7.93
N ARG A 172 -2.15 -1.00 6.72
CA ARG A 172 -2.05 -1.84 5.52
C ARG A 172 -1.17 -1.18 4.47
N VAL A 173 -0.15 -1.89 4.03
CA VAL A 173 0.83 -1.43 3.04
C VAL A 173 0.22 -1.47 1.64
N GLU A 174 0.29 -0.35 0.93
CA GLU A 174 -0.27 -0.22 -0.42
C GLU A 174 0.77 -0.02 -1.52
N ALA A 175 1.89 0.66 -1.22
CA ALA A 175 2.90 0.98 -2.23
C ALA A 175 4.30 1.09 -1.65
N THR A 176 5.29 0.79 -2.50
CA THR A 176 6.68 1.22 -2.32
C THR A 176 6.84 2.60 -2.96
N VAL A 177 7.38 3.57 -2.21
CA VAL A 177 7.58 4.96 -2.66
C VAL A 177 9.03 5.37 -2.81
N TRP A 178 9.95 4.54 -2.31
CA TRP A 178 11.39 4.71 -2.48
C TRP A 178 12.08 3.34 -2.37
N PRO A 179 13.14 3.06 -3.15
CA PRO A 179 13.73 3.92 -4.18
C PRO A 179 12.84 4.05 -5.43
N PHE A 180 13.10 5.06 -6.28
CA PHE A 180 12.17 5.41 -7.38
C PHE A 180 12.08 4.36 -8.49
N ASP A 181 13.11 3.53 -8.66
CA ASP A 181 13.11 2.39 -9.59
C ASP A 181 12.16 1.26 -9.14
N ARG A 182 11.77 1.25 -7.86
CA ARG A 182 10.77 0.34 -7.27
C ARG A 182 9.44 1.03 -6.93
N LEU A 183 9.24 2.27 -7.39
CA LEU A 183 8.00 3.02 -7.14
C LEU A 183 6.80 2.28 -7.76
N GLY A 184 5.86 1.84 -6.93
CA GLY A 184 4.71 1.09 -7.42
C GLY A 184 3.77 0.62 -6.32
N MET A 185 2.54 0.29 -6.71
CA MET A 185 1.60 -0.41 -5.81
C MET A 185 2.08 -1.84 -5.58
N LEU A 186 1.81 -2.37 -4.40
CA LEU A 186 2.11 -3.78 -4.10
C LEU A 186 1.30 -4.71 -5.03
N PRO A 187 1.86 -5.89 -5.39
CA PRO A 187 1.14 -6.90 -6.16
C PRO A 187 -0.13 -7.34 -5.45
N SER A 188 -1.20 -7.58 -6.22
CA SER A 188 -2.47 -8.05 -5.68
C SER A 188 -2.41 -9.53 -5.31
N ALA A 189 -2.98 -9.88 -4.17
CA ALA A 189 -3.06 -11.26 -3.68
C ALA A 189 -4.33 -11.95 -4.19
N THR A 190 -4.44 -12.10 -5.52
CA THR A 190 -5.67 -12.55 -6.19
C THR A 190 -6.12 -13.95 -5.81
N GLY A 191 -5.22 -14.82 -5.33
CA GLY A 191 -5.56 -16.18 -4.89
C GLY A 191 -6.54 -16.23 -3.72
N PHE A 192 -6.67 -15.16 -2.93
CA PHE A 192 -7.64 -15.12 -1.82
C PHE A 192 -9.00 -14.53 -2.22
N ALA A 193 -9.15 -14.02 -3.44
CA ALA A 193 -10.35 -13.26 -3.84
C ALA A 193 -11.64 -14.09 -3.82
N GLU A 194 -11.53 -15.38 -4.11
CA GLU A 194 -12.66 -16.32 -4.14
C GLU A 194 -13.00 -16.90 -2.77
N LEU A 195 -12.16 -16.70 -1.75
CA LEU A 195 -12.44 -17.15 -0.39
C LEU A 195 -13.52 -16.29 0.26
N PRO A 196 -14.32 -16.84 1.21
CA PRO A 196 -15.31 -16.07 1.95
C PRO A 196 -14.71 -14.82 2.62
N GLY A 197 -15.34 -13.67 2.39
CA GLY A 197 -14.86 -12.36 2.87
C GLY A 197 -13.94 -11.62 1.89
N GLY A 198 -13.45 -12.30 0.85
CA GLY A 198 -12.68 -11.72 -0.25
C GLY A 198 -11.39 -11.02 0.17
N VAL A 199 -10.92 -10.14 -0.71
CA VAL A 199 -9.74 -9.30 -0.51
C VAL A 199 -10.13 -7.83 -0.30
N SER A 200 -9.22 -7.06 0.28
CA SER A 200 -9.38 -5.62 0.42
C SER A 200 -9.51 -4.91 -0.94
N GLY A 201 -10.37 -3.89 -0.98
CA GLY A 201 -10.47 -2.99 -2.13
C GLY A 201 -9.25 -2.07 -2.27
N ALA A 202 -9.15 -1.40 -3.41
CA ALA A 202 -8.11 -0.40 -3.62
C ALA A 202 -8.31 0.79 -2.65
N GLY A 203 -7.28 1.11 -1.88
CA GLY A 203 -7.29 2.28 -1.00
C GLY A 203 -7.13 3.61 -1.75
N PRO A 204 -7.21 4.74 -1.03
CA PRO A 204 -7.25 6.07 -1.63
C PRO A 204 -5.90 6.58 -2.16
N LEU A 205 -4.80 5.82 -2.06
CA LEU A 205 -3.47 6.32 -2.42
C LEU A 205 -3.38 6.81 -3.86
N ARG A 206 -3.92 6.04 -4.83
CA ARG A 206 -3.92 6.43 -6.25
C ARG A 206 -4.68 7.73 -6.52
N PRO A 207 -5.96 7.88 -6.13
CA PRO A 207 -6.67 9.15 -6.36
C PRO A 207 -6.03 10.33 -5.63
N LEU A 208 -5.46 10.13 -4.43
CA LEU A 208 -4.72 11.18 -3.71
C LEU A 208 -3.45 11.58 -4.46
N ALA A 209 -2.69 10.63 -5.00
CA ALA A 209 -1.51 10.90 -5.81
C ALA A 209 -1.89 11.66 -7.09
N TYR A 210 -2.96 11.25 -7.78
CA TYR A 210 -3.46 11.96 -8.97
C TYR A 210 -3.92 13.38 -8.65
N ALA A 211 -4.69 13.57 -7.58
CA ALA A 211 -5.12 14.90 -7.15
C ALA A 211 -3.91 15.79 -6.84
N THR A 212 -2.92 15.27 -6.13
CA THR A 212 -1.70 16.00 -5.78
C THR A 212 -0.91 16.39 -7.03
N ALA A 213 -0.65 15.45 -7.95
CA ALA A 213 0.08 15.72 -9.18
C ALA A 213 -0.65 16.69 -10.11
N ALA A 214 -1.97 16.49 -10.31
CA ALA A 214 -2.79 17.38 -11.13
C ALA A 214 -2.85 18.79 -10.55
N GLY A 215 -2.96 18.91 -9.22
CA GLY A 215 -2.91 20.18 -8.51
C GLY A 215 -1.60 20.92 -8.74
N GLY A 216 -0.46 20.23 -8.58
CA GLY A 216 0.86 20.80 -8.86
C GLY A 216 1.02 21.28 -10.30
N LEU A 217 0.52 20.51 -11.28
CA LEU A 217 0.54 20.89 -12.68
C LEU A 217 -0.30 22.14 -12.96
N LEU A 218 -1.50 22.23 -12.39
CA LEU A 218 -2.38 23.40 -12.54
C LEU A 218 -1.75 24.67 -11.96
N ILE A 219 -1.10 24.55 -10.79
CA ILE A 219 -0.35 25.67 -10.18
C ILE A 219 0.77 26.14 -11.12
N ALA A 220 1.58 25.20 -11.64
CA ALA A 220 2.68 25.53 -12.53
C ALA A 220 2.21 26.22 -13.82
N LEU A 221 1.20 25.64 -14.49
CA LEU A 221 0.62 26.21 -15.72
C LEU A 221 -0.02 27.58 -15.48
N GLY A 222 -0.77 27.72 -14.38
CA GLY A 222 -1.41 28.97 -13.98
C GLY A 222 -0.39 30.08 -13.69
N ALA A 223 0.69 29.77 -12.96
CA ALA A 223 1.74 30.72 -12.59
C ALA A 223 2.59 31.16 -13.80
N LEU A 224 2.86 30.26 -14.75
CA LEU A 224 3.64 30.56 -15.95
C LEU A 224 2.89 31.41 -16.99
N TYR A 225 1.56 31.52 -16.88
CA TYR A 225 0.73 32.28 -17.82
C TYR A 225 1.18 33.75 -17.96
N GLY A 226 1.43 34.44 -16.83
CA GLY A 226 1.82 35.86 -16.83
C GLY A 226 3.16 36.12 -17.54
N PRO A 227 4.26 35.45 -17.15
CA PRO A 227 5.57 35.57 -17.80
C PRO A 227 5.56 35.22 -19.29
N VAL A 228 4.84 34.17 -19.70
CA VAL A 228 4.79 33.71 -21.09
C VAL A 228 4.02 34.69 -21.97
N VAL A 229 2.83 35.13 -21.54
CA VAL A 229 2.05 36.12 -22.28
C VAL A 229 2.81 37.45 -22.38
N GLY A 230 3.47 37.88 -21.30
CA GLY A 230 4.28 39.11 -21.29
C GLY A 230 5.45 39.09 -22.28
N ARG A 231 6.15 37.95 -22.44
CA ARG A 231 7.21 37.78 -23.44
C ARG A 231 6.65 37.76 -24.87
N LEU A 232 5.54 37.07 -25.10
CA LEU A 232 4.90 36.98 -26.43
C LEU A 232 4.36 38.33 -26.92
N THR A 233 3.87 39.18 -26.01
CA THR A 233 3.42 40.55 -26.36
C THR A 233 4.57 41.53 -26.58
N ARG A 234 5.78 41.27 -26.04
CA ARG A 234 6.98 42.10 -26.26
C ARG A 234 7.75 41.73 -27.53
N ALA A 235 7.56 40.51 -28.04
CA ALA A 235 8.21 40.00 -29.24
C ALA A 235 7.43 40.33 -30.54
N ARG A 236 6.31 41.05 -30.42
CA ARG A 236 5.51 41.60 -31.52
C ARG A 236 5.58 43.12 -31.48
#